data_AF-A0A6N9CSJ4-F1
#
_entry.id   AF-A0A6N9CSJ4-F1
#
_cell.length_a   1.000
_cell.length_b   1.000
_cell.length_c   1.000
_cell.angle_alpha   90.00
_cell.angle_beta   90.00
_cell.angle_gamma   90.00
#
_symmetry.space_group_name_H-M   'P 1'
#
loop_
_entity.id
_entity.type
_entity.pdbx_description
1 polymer ?
#
loop_
_entity_poly.entity_id
_entity_poly.type
_entity_poly.pdbx_seq_one_letter_code
_entity_poly.pdbx_strand_id
1 'polypeptide(L)'
;MKSVLFTLLILFLFAFAYLAYDGYLEDGRGVVQIGNTTEELIVSINVEVVGISSIKVGPLAPASEITMEFTAGRDSHYLVEVEFLSGKKLSTEFGYVTAGIVCWDTIAVSEQGIEVVESSSLVL
;
A
#
# COMPACT_ATOMS: atom_id res chain seq x y z
N MET A 1 51.49 -10.42 6.17
CA MET A 1 50.97 -9.02 6.12
C MET A 1 50.09 -8.75 4.89
N LYS A 2 50.53 -9.05 3.66
CA LYS A 2 49.74 -8.78 2.44
C LYS A 2 48.38 -9.53 2.38
N SER A 3 48.32 -10.77 2.86
CA SER A 3 47.07 -11.56 2.90
C SER A 3 46.03 -10.99 3.88
N VAL A 4 46.46 -10.53 5.06
CA VAL A 4 45.58 -9.94 6.08
C VAL A 4 44.96 -8.64 5.59
N LEU A 5 45.75 -7.81 4.90
CA LEU A 5 45.27 -6.56 4.30
C LEU A 5 44.21 -6.82 3.22
N PHE A 6 44.42 -7.85 2.40
CA PHE A 6 43.48 -8.25 1.36
C PHE A 6 42.16 -8.79 1.95
N THR A 7 42.21 -9.59 3.01
CA THR A 7 41.00 -10.08 3.69
C THR A 7 40.20 -8.95 4.34
N LEU A 8 40.88 -7.98 4.97
CA LEU A 8 40.21 -6.80 5.54
C LEU A 8 39.53 -5.93 4.46
N LEU A 9 40.17 -5.78 3.30
CA LEU A 9 39.59 -5.05 2.17
C LEU A 9 38.30 -5.72 1.67
N ILE A 10 38.31 -7.05 1.55
CA ILE A 10 37.13 -7.82 1.13
C ILE A 10 35.99 -7.67 2.14
N LEU A 11 36.28 -7.82 3.44
CA LEU A 11 35.27 -7.63 4.50
C LEU A 11 34.70 -6.21 4.50
N PHE A 12 35.54 -5.21 4.26
CA PHE A 12 35.10 -3.82 4.14
C PHE A 12 34.19 -3.60 2.92
N LEU A 13 34.51 -4.21 1.77
CA LEU A 13 33.65 -4.20 0.59
C LEU A 13 32.29 -4.86 0.85
N PHE A 14 32.26 -6.01 1.52
CA PHE A 14 31.00 -6.68 1.88
C PHE A 14 30.18 -5.86 2.88
N ALA A 15 30.81 -5.27 3.90
CA ALA A 15 30.13 -4.41 4.85
C ALA A 15 29.56 -3.15 4.18
N PHE A 16 30.31 -2.53 3.27
CA PHE A 16 29.87 -1.38 2.51
C PHE A 16 28.73 -1.73 1.54
N ALA A 17 28.81 -2.88 0.86
CA ALA A 17 27.73 -3.37 0.00
C ALA A 17 26.45 -3.67 0.78
N TYR A 18 26.57 -4.25 1.99
CA TYR A 18 25.43 -4.50 2.88
C TYR A 18 24.76 -3.20 3.34
N LEU A 19 25.56 -2.22 3.79
CA LEU A 19 25.06 -0.90 4.21
C LEU A 19 24.46 -0.12 3.03
N ALA A 20 25.04 -0.25 1.84
CA ALA A 20 24.49 0.36 0.63
C ALA A 20 23.17 -0.30 0.22
N TYR A 21 23.05 -1.63 0.33
CA TYR A 21 21.81 -2.34 -0.02
C TYR A 21 20.64 -1.97 0.92
N ASP A 22 20.90 -1.94 2.22
CA ASP A 22 19.88 -1.62 3.24
C ASP A 22 19.44 -0.14 3.19
N GLY A 23 20.30 0.75 2.69
CA GLY A 23 20.04 2.20 2.63
C GLY A 23 19.51 2.76 1.31
N TYR A 24 19.41 1.96 0.23
CA TYR A 24 19.08 2.46 -1.11
C TYR A 24 17.73 2.01 -1.68
N LEU A 25 17.02 1.10 -1.01
CA LEU A 25 15.62 0.88 -1.33
C LEU A 25 14.84 2.03 -0.69
N GLU A 26 14.69 3.14 -1.42
CA GLU A 26 13.69 4.14 -1.05
C GLU A 26 12.36 3.42 -0.87
N ASP A 27 11.72 3.61 0.28
CA ASP A 27 10.41 3.02 0.48
C ASP A 27 9.47 3.54 -0.62
N GLY A 28 8.85 2.61 -1.35
CA GLY A 28 7.86 2.95 -2.36
C GLY A 28 6.71 3.74 -1.73
N ARG A 29 6.08 4.64 -2.48
CA ARG A 29 4.88 5.34 -2.03
C ARG A 29 3.66 4.71 -2.70
N GLY A 30 2.72 4.25 -1.89
CA GLY A 30 1.41 3.81 -2.37
C GLY A 30 0.37 4.90 -2.21
N VAL A 31 -0.48 5.06 -3.21
CA VAL A 31 -1.65 5.95 -3.18
C VAL A 31 -2.89 5.12 -3.49
N VAL A 32 -3.91 5.24 -2.65
CA VAL A 32 -5.20 4.58 -2.84
C VAL A 32 -6.29 5.64 -2.85
N GLN A 33 -7.05 5.71 -3.93
CA GLN A 33 -8.25 6.52 -4.05
C GLN A 33 -9.49 5.64 -3.91
N ILE A 34 -10.39 5.97 -3.00
CA ILE A 34 -11.65 5.23 -2.79
C ILE A 34 -12.81 6.13 -3.15
N GLY A 35 -13.65 5.68 -4.09
CA GLY A 35 -14.91 6.31 -4.44
C GLY A 35 -16.13 5.56 -3.92
N ASN A 36 -17.09 6.29 -3.38
CA ASN A 36 -18.41 5.77 -3.07
C ASN A 36 -19.33 5.94 -4.28
N THR A 37 -19.58 4.88 -5.03
CA THR A 37 -20.50 4.90 -6.17
C THR A 37 -21.93 4.46 -5.80
N THR A 38 -22.20 4.23 -4.51
CA THR A 38 -23.54 3.91 -4.02
C THR A 38 -24.34 5.17 -3.75
N GLU A 39 -25.66 5.02 -3.62
CA GLU A 39 -26.55 6.10 -3.15
C GLU A 39 -26.55 6.24 -1.62
N GLU A 40 -25.83 5.36 -0.91
CA GLU A 40 -25.82 5.27 0.54
C GLU A 40 -24.56 5.91 1.14
N LEU A 41 -24.68 6.51 2.32
CA LEU A 41 -23.54 6.98 3.09
C LEU A 41 -22.73 5.79 3.61
N ILE A 42 -21.44 5.76 3.31
CA ILE A 42 -20.48 4.91 4.00
C ILE A 42 -20.11 5.59 5.31
N VAL A 43 -20.27 4.92 6.45
CA VAL A 43 -19.99 5.49 7.78
C VAL A 43 -18.56 5.23 8.26
N SER A 44 -17.92 4.18 7.76
CA SER A 44 -16.54 3.84 8.09
C SER A 44 -15.92 3.04 6.95
N ILE A 45 -14.65 3.34 6.65
CA ILE A 45 -13.81 2.56 5.74
C ILE A 45 -12.53 2.22 6.51
N ASN A 46 -12.11 0.97 6.46
CA ASN A 46 -10.78 0.55 6.90
C ASN A 46 -10.05 -0.01 5.68
N VAL A 47 -8.90 0.57 5.37
CA VAL A 47 -7.98 0.00 4.39
C VAL A 47 -6.75 -0.46 5.11
N GLU A 48 -6.53 -1.76 5.07
CA GLU A 48 -5.29 -2.36 5.52
C GLU A 48 -4.46 -2.77 4.31
N VAL A 49 -3.23 -2.27 4.27
CA VAL A 49 -2.16 -2.87 3.48
C VAL A 49 -1.53 -3.91 4.40
N VAL A 50 -1.77 -5.19 4.13
CA VAL A 50 -1.65 -6.25 5.14
C VAL A 50 -0.27 -6.29 5.80
N GLY A 51 -0.29 -6.06 7.12
CA GLY A 51 0.88 -5.99 7.98
C GLY A 51 1.88 -4.85 7.68
N ILE A 52 1.48 -3.85 6.90
CA ILE A 52 2.22 -2.62 6.66
C ILE A 52 1.54 -1.45 7.38
N SER A 53 0.28 -1.18 7.02
CA SER A 53 -0.47 -0.04 7.54
C SER A 53 -1.96 -0.32 7.55
N SER A 54 -2.67 0.14 8.58
CA SER A 54 -4.13 0.18 8.61
C SER A 54 -4.57 1.63 8.74
N ILE A 55 -5.40 2.08 7.81
CA ILE A 55 -5.90 3.44 7.72
C ILE A 55 -7.41 3.39 7.84
N LYS A 56 -7.93 4.00 8.92
CA LYS A 56 -9.36 4.16 9.11
C LYS A 56 -9.80 5.54 8.65
N VAL A 57 -10.78 5.56 7.76
CA VAL A 57 -11.39 6.76 7.22
C VAL A 57 -12.78 6.95 7.80
N GLY A 58 -13.13 8.22 8.01
CA GLY A 58 -14.48 8.64 8.40
C GLY A 58 -15.52 8.45 7.30
N PRO A 59 -16.69 9.08 7.47
CA PRO A 59 -17.80 8.89 6.54
C PRO A 59 -17.48 9.38 5.12
N LEU A 60 -17.96 8.65 4.11
CA LEU A 60 -17.80 8.99 2.70
C LEU A 60 -19.19 9.10 2.03
N ALA A 61 -19.57 10.32 1.65
CA ALA A 61 -20.86 10.61 1.04
C ALA A 61 -21.01 9.97 -0.36
N PRO A 62 -22.24 9.78 -0.85
CA PRO A 62 -22.48 9.34 -2.22
C PRO A 62 -21.74 10.18 -3.27
N ALA A 63 -21.23 9.53 -4.31
CA ALA A 63 -20.47 10.15 -5.40
C ALA A 63 -19.25 10.98 -4.94
N SER A 64 -18.72 10.68 -3.75
CA SER A 64 -17.53 11.33 -3.21
C SER A 64 -16.36 10.37 -3.18
N GLU A 65 -15.16 10.94 -3.16
CA GLU A 65 -13.91 10.20 -3.17
C GLU A 65 -12.98 10.67 -2.06
N ILE A 66 -12.10 9.78 -1.62
CA ILE A 66 -11.01 10.10 -0.71
C ILE A 66 -9.71 9.46 -1.19
N THR A 67 -8.61 10.17 -1.02
CA THR A 67 -7.26 9.68 -1.32
C THR A 67 -6.50 9.44 -0.04
N MET A 68 -5.78 8.33 0.02
CA MET A 68 -4.91 7.94 1.12
C MET A 68 -3.54 7.57 0.57
N GLU A 69 -2.54 7.69 1.43
CA GLU A 69 -1.17 7.37 1.08
C GLU A 69 -0.56 6.48 2.14
N PHE A 70 0.35 5.60 1.72
CA PHE A 70 1.08 4.71 2.59
C PHE A 70 2.48 4.42 2.04
N THR A 71 3.30 3.81 2.87
CA THR A 71 4.68 3.44 2.55
C THR A 71 4.73 1.95 2.18
N ALA A 72 5.10 1.62 0.95
CA ALA A 72 5.21 0.27 0.41
C ALA A 72 6.61 -0.32 0.70
N GLY A 73 6.90 -0.58 1.98
CA GLY A 73 8.20 -1.12 2.41
C GLY A 73 8.40 -2.62 2.16
N ARG A 74 7.34 -3.35 1.77
CA ARG A 74 7.41 -4.78 1.43
C ARG A 74 6.23 -5.20 0.54
N ASP A 75 6.33 -6.39 -0.06
CA ASP A 75 5.25 -6.96 -0.83
C ASP A 75 4.03 -7.26 0.04
N SER A 76 2.84 -6.90 -0.44
CA SER A 76 1.58 -7.11 0.27
C SER A 76 0.37 -7.03 -0.67
N HIS A 77 -0.83 -6.98 -0.09
CA HIS A 77 -2.11 -6.79 -0.76
C HIS A 77 -3.02 -5.94 0.14
N TYR A 78 -4.16 -5.52 -0.40
CA TYR A 78 -5.16 -4.74 0.33
C TYR A 78 -6.20 -5.66 0.97
N LEU A 79 -6.62 -5.31 2.18
CA LEU A 79 -7.87 -5.70 2.79
C LEU A 79 -8.70 -4.43 3.00
N VAL A 80 -9.84 -4.34 2.32
CA VAL A 80 -10.74 -3.18 2.42
C VAL A 80 -12.03 -3.62 3.08
N GLU A 81 -12.37 -2.93 4.16
CA GLU A 81 -13.60 -3.14 4.91
C GLU A 81 -14.42 -1.85 4.92
N VAL A 82 -15.71 -1.97 4.64
CA VAL A 82 -16.63 -0.86 4.54
C VAL A 82 -17.87 -1.14 5.38
N GLU A 83 -18.34 -0.15 6.11
CA GLU A 83 -19.62 -0.16 6.80
C GLU A 83 -20.52 0.97 6.27
N PHE A 84 -21.73 0.60 5.86
CA PHE A 84 -22.75 1.52 5.37
C PHE A 84 -23.66 2.00 6.52
N LEU A 85 -24.39 3.10 6.30
CA LEU A 85 -25.32 3.66 7.28
C LEU A 85 -26.43 2.67 7.71
N SER A 86 -26.85 1.78 6.81
CA SER A 86 -27.78 0.68 7.06
C SER A 86 -27.24 -0.39 8.00
N GLY A 87 -25.94 -0.37 8.29
CA GLY A 87 -25.23 -1.41 9.03
C GLY A 87 -24.76 -2.56 8.15
N LYS A 88 -25.01 -2.52 6.83
CA LYS A 88 -24.39 -3.46 5.87
C LYS A 88 -22.87 -3.32 5.96
N LYS A 89 -22.16 -4.45 5.92
CA LYS A 89 -20.70 -4.49 5.90
C LYS A 89 -20.22 -5.24 4.67
N LEU A 90 -19.18 -4.73 4.01
CA LEU A 90 -18.47 -5.39 2.93
C LEU A 90 -17.00 -5.51 3.34
N SER A 91 -16.38 -6.62 2.96
CA SER A 91 -14.96 -6.88 3.17
C SER A 91 -14.43 -7.62 1.95
N THR A 92 -13.31 -7.15 1.40
CA THR A 92 -12.69 -7.77 0.23
C THR A 92 -11.18 -7.60 0.29
N GLU A 93 -10.48 -8.68 -0.03
CA GLU A 93 -9.03 -8.68 -0.23
C GLU A 93 -8.70 -8.66 -1.72
N PHE A 94 -7.83 -7.78 -2.16
CA PHE A 94 -7.44 -7.66 -3.57
C PHE A 94 -6.15 -6.87 -3.78
N GLY A 95 -5.72 -6.83 -5.05
CA GLY A 95 -4.56 -6.06 -5.50
C GLY A 95 -3.24 -6.68 -5.09
N TYR A 96 -2.16 -6.03 -5.51
CA TYR A 96 -0.80 -6.40 -5.14
C TYR A 96 0.03 -5.13 -4.99
N VAL A 97 0.64 -4.97 -3.82
CA VAL A 97 1.58 -3.89 -3.50
C VAL A 97 2.98 -4.48 -3.60
N THR A 98 3.83 -3.88 -4.42
CA THR A 98 5.23 -4.32 -4.57
C THR A 98 6.15 -3.42 -3.77
N ALA A 99 7.08 -4.04 -3.04
CA ALA A 99 8.09 -3.34 -2.25
C ALA A 99 8.91 -2.36 -3.11
N GLY A 100 9.10 -1.13 -2.62
CA GLY A 100 9.96 -0.15 -3.29
C GLY A 100 9.41 0.42 -4.62
N ILE A 101 8.17 0.08 -4.99
CA ILE A 101 7.51 0.58 -6.21
C ILE A 101 6.45 1.62 -5.84
N VAL A 102 6.33 2.67 -6.65
CA VAL A 102 5.22 3.61 -6.53
C VAL A 102 3.98 2.99 -7.16
N CYS A 103 2.92 2.82 -6.38
CA CYS A 103 1.63 2.35 -6.87
C CYS A 103 0.55 3.40 -6.67
N TRP A 104 -0.38 3.46 -7.63
CA TRP A 104 -1.58 4.28 -7.57
C TRP A 104 -2.77 3.43 -8.00
N ASP A 105 -3.65 3.17 -7.04
CA ASP A 105 -4.83 2.32 -7.22
C ASP A 105 -6.12 3.10 -6.93
N THR A 106 -7.12 2.90 -7.78
CA THR A 106 -8.46 3.48 -7.64
C THR A 106 -9.45 2.36 -7.34
N ILE A 107 -10.16 2.48 -6.24
CA ILE A 107 -11.11 1.50 -5.71
C ILE A 107 -12.51 2.11 -5.76
N ALA A 108 -13.46 1.40 -6.33
CA ALA A 108 -14.87 1.75 -6.26
C ALA A 108 -15.60 0.86 -5.26
N VAL A 109 -16.42 1.48 -4.43
CA VAL A 109 -17.36 0.80 -3.55
C VAL A 109 -18.76 0.96 -4.14
N SER A 110 -19.33 -0.17 -4.57
CA SER A 110 -20.67 -0.26 -5.14
C SER A 110 -21.60 -1.08 -4.24
N GLU A 111 -22.88 -1.17 -4.61
CA GLU A 111 -23.83 -2.02 -3.89
C GLU A 111 -23.50 -3.51 -4.03
N GLN A 112 -22.84 -3.86 -5.14
CA GLN A 112 -22.48 -5.21 -5.55
C GLN A 112 -21.18 -5.68 -4.89
N GLY A 113 -20.28 -4.76 -4.53
CA GLY A 113 -19.00 -5.13 -3.93
C GLY A 113 -17.97 -4.00 -3.93
N ILE A 114 -16.72 -4.39 -3.68
CA ILE A 114 -15.55 -3.52 -3.72
C ILE A 114 -14.66 -4.00 -4.86
N GLU A 115 -14.26 -3.10 -5.75
CA GLU A 115 -13.46 -3.46 -6.93
C GLU A 115 -12.38 -2.43 -7.25
N VAL A 116 -11.30 -2.89 -7.89
CA VAL A 116 -10.27 -2.01 -8.46
C VAL A 116 -10.72 -1.57 -9.84
N VAL A 117 -10.86 -0.26 -10.02
CA VAL A 117 -11.25 0.35 -11.29
C VAL A 117 -10.04 0.66 -12.15
N GLU A 118 -8.95 1.12 -11.51
CA GLU A 118 -7.70 1.47 -12.17
C GLU A 118 -6.54 1.12 -11.26
N SER A 119 -5.46 0.60 -11.86
CA SER A 119 -4.23 0.30 -11.14
C SER A 119 -3.05 0.68 -12.03
N SER A 120 -2.13 1.45 -11.47
CA SER A 120 -0.89 1.84 -12.14
C SER A 120 0.29 1.68 -11.19
N SER A 121 1.38 1.15 -11.72
CA SER A 121 2.64 1.03 -11.01
C SER A 121 3.75 1.60 -11.88
N LEU A 122 4.60 2.43 -11.27
CA LEU A 122 5.75 3.03 -11.92
C LEU A 122 7.00 2.50 -11.25
N VAL A 123 7.84 1.85 -12.05
CA VAL A 123 9.22 1.54 -11.67
C VAL A 123 10.00 2.83 -11.85
N LEU A 124 10.42 3.44 -10.74
CA LEU A 124 11.32 4.58 -10.74
C LEU A 124 12.76 4.16 -11.08
#